data_AF-A0A8B8KWB5-F1
#
_entry.id   AF-A0A8B8KWB5-F1
#
_cell.length_a   1.000
_cell.length_b   1.000
_cell.length_c   1.000
_cell.angle_alpha   90.00
_cell.angle_beta   90.00
_cell.angle_gamma   90.00
#
_symmetry.space_group_name_H-M   'P 1'
#
loop_
_entity.id
_entity.type
_entity.pdbx_description
1 polymer ?
#
loop_
_entity_poly.entity_id
_entity_poly.type
_entity_poly.pdbx_seq_one_letter_code
_entity_poly.pdbx_strand_id
1 'polypeptide(L)'
;MAPESGNCCTCCLSSLITMAITAIFLWLTFRTNKPKCFIESLYVPSLHHHNKNDTLVFQLKLQNDNKDKGVKYDTVYLTFGLFLDNTTTRPLANATFDAFYQGHGKTAHKWASAVARGGGVNRTAATTNGTVFLRVDFTTRVKYKMLMVFFTKRYRLSGGANVEVNVSSGEKVEPKEIRLGDVPPRLVSEATGVQGRSAAFLGLFVTGWFLTAFT
;
A
#
# COMPACT_ATOMS: atom_id res chain seq x y z
N MET A 1 -13.79 26.10 -62.38
CA MET A 1 -13.32 25.20 -61.32
C MET A 1 -12.46 26.03 -60.38
N ALA A 2 -13.02 26.45 -59.25
CA ALA A 2 -12.27 27.18 -58.23
C ALA A 2 -11.47 26.17 -57.38
N PRO A 3 -10.20 26.45 -57.06
CA PRO A 3 -9.41 25.55 -56.22
C PRO A 3 -9.91 25.61 -54.77
N GLU A 4 -10.17 24.45 -54.18
CA GLU A 4 -10.54 24.33 -52.76
C GLU A 4 -9.40 24.84 -51.88
N SER A 5 -9.66 25.89 -51.13
CA SER A 5 -8.74 26.56 -50.20
C SER A 5 -8.67 25.90 -48.82
N GLY A 6 -8.89 24.59 -48.74
CA GLY A 6 -8.97 23.87 -47.46
C GLY A 6 -7.87 22.84 -47.33
N ASN A 7 -6.68 23.20 -46.81
CA ASN A 7 -5.71 22.16 -46.43
C ASN A 7 -4.64 22.53 -45.39
N CYS A 8 -4.46 23.81 -45.03
CA CYS A 8 -3.45 24.19 -44.03
C CYS A 8 -3.97 24.06 -42.59
N CYS A 9 -5.17 24.61 -42.31
CA CYS A 9 -5.76 24.59 -40.96
C CYS A 9 -6.10 23.19 -40.45
N THR A 10 -6.54 22.28 -41.33
CA THR A 10 -6.87 20.89 -40.96
C THR A 10 -5.63 20.09 -40.56
N CYS A 11 -4.47 20.40 -41.14
CA CYS A 11 -3.17 19.80 -40.82
C CYS A 11 -2.60 20.33 -39.49
N CYS A 12 -2.76 21.63 -39.22
CA CYS A 12 -2.37 22.23 -37.95
C CYS A 12 -3.22 21.72 -36.77
N LEU A 13 -4.52 21.56 -36.97
CA LEU A 13 -5.40 21.06 -35.90
C LEU A 13 -5.13 19.58 -35.59
N SER A 14 -4.89 18.75 -36.61
CA SER A 14 -4.58 17.33 -36.41
C SER A 14 -3.24 17.12 -35.69
N SER A 15 -2.22 17.92 -36.02
CA SER A 15 -0.92 17.91 -35.32
C SER A 15 -1.03 18.35 -33.86
N LEU A 16 -1.83 19.38 -33.55
CA LEU A 16 -2.09 19.78 -32.16
C LEU A 16 -2.82 18.70 -31.35
N ILE A 17 -3.84 18.07 -31.96
CA ILE A 17 -4.60 16.99 -31.32
C ILE A 17 -3.69 15.78 -31.05
N THR A 18 -2.86 15.39 -32.02
CA THR A 18 -1.91 14.28 -31.84
C THR A 18 -0.85 14.57 -30.77
N MET A 19 -0.31 15.81 -30.71
CA MET A 19 0.59 16.22 -29.63
C MET A 19 -0.10 16.18 -28.25
N ALA A 20 -1.34 16.66 -28.15
CA ALA A 20 -2.11 16.61 -26.90
C ALA A 20 -2.38 15.16 -26.45
N ILE A 21 -2.83 14.30 -27.36
CA ILE A 21 -3.09 12.88 -27.09
C ILE A 21 -1.81 12.17 -26.66
N THR A 22 -0.69 12.38 -27.38
CA THR A 22 0.61 11.79 -27.01
C THR A 22 1.11 12.29 -25.66
N ALA A 23 0.94 13.58 -25.34
CA ALA A 23 1.26 14.11 -24.02
C ALA A 23 0.41 13.45 -22.91
N ILE A 24 -0.88 13.22 -23.15
CA ILE A 24 -1.75 12.50 -22.20
C ILE A 24 -1.30 11.05 -22.03
N PHE A 25 -0.99 10.34 -23.12
CA PHE A 25 -0.48 8.96 -23.02
C PHE A 25 0.84 8.90 -22.27
N LEU A 26 1.79 9.77 -22.58
CA LEU A 26 3.06 9.87 -21.86
C LEU A 26 2.81 10.13 -20.37
N TRP A 27 1.96 11.09 -20.02
CA TRP A 27 1.59 11.39 -18.64
C TRP A 27 1.03 10.17 -17.90
N LEU A 28 0.10 9.44 -18.54
CA LEU A 28 -0.50 8.23 -17.97
C LEU A 28 0.54 7.11 -17.77
N THR A 29 1.48 6.96 -18.71
CA THR A 29 2.59 5.99 -18.60
C THR A 29 3.60 6.40 -17.53
N PHE A 30 3.85 7.69 -17.29
CA PHE A 30 4.79 8.10 -16.24
C PHE A 30 4.17 8.03 -14.83
N ARG A 31 2.84 8.12 -14.71
CA ARG A 31 2.16 8.01 -13.42
C ARG A 31 2.48 6.66 -12.76
N THR A 32 3.12 6.73 -11.60
CA THR A 32 3.52 5.55 -10.83
C THR A 32 2.73 5.50 -9.53
N ASN A 33 2.06 4.39 -9.29
CA ASN A 33 1.34 4.13 -8.05
C ASN A 33 2.27 3.43 -7.05
N LYS A 34 2.22 3.83 -5.79
CA LYS A 34 2.92 3.12 -4.72
C LYS A 34 2.34 1.71 -4.60
N PRO A 35 3.18 0.65 -4.46
CA PRO A 35 2.66 -0.68 -4.18
C PRO A 35 1.96 -0.69 -2.83
N LYS A 36 0.91 -1.50 -2.71
CA LYS A 36 0.15 -1.66 -1.47
C LYS A 36 0.69 -2.85 -0.71
N CYS A 37 0.78 -2.74 0.60
CA CYS A 37 1.25 -3.80 1.49
C CYS A 37 0.12 -4.18 2.44
N PHE A 38 -0.08 -5.49 2.65
CA PHE A 38 -1.13 -6.02 3.48
C PHE A 38 -0.62 -7.18 4.35
N ILE A 39 -1.22 -7.31 5.52
CA ILE A 39 -1.13 -8.52 6.35
C ILE A 39 -2.36 -9.37 6.06
N GLU A 40 -2.12 -10.50 5.39
CA GLU A 40 -3.16 -11.43 4.94
C GLU A 40 -3.54 -12.38 6.08
N SER A 41 -2.56 -13.02 6.71
CA SER A 41 -2.74 -13.86 7.89
C SER A 41 -1.70 -13.54 8.95
N LEU A 42 -2.10 -13.68 10.21
CA LEU A 42 -1.24 -13.57 11.38
C LEU A 42 -1.71 -14.60 12.39
N TYR A 43 -0.78 -15.45 12.82
CA TYR A 43 -1.00 -16.50 13.80
C TYR A 43 0.08 -16.43 14.89
N VAL A 44 -0.37 -16.53 16.12
CA VAL A 44 0.43 -16.42 17.33
C VAL A 44 0.15 -17.68 18.17
N PRO A 45 0.91 -18.77 17.94
CA PRO A 45 0.70 -20.04 18.63
C PRO A 45 0.77 -19.90 20.16
N SER A 46 1.59 -18.99 20.68
CA SER A 46 1.74 -18.79 22.14
C SER A 46 0.44 -18.39 22.85
N LEU A 47 -0.51 -17.80 22.12
CA LEU A 47 -1.85 -17.50 22.64
C LEU A 47 -2.75 -18.74 22.63
N HIS A 48 -2.58 -19.62 21.65
CA HIS A 48 -3.39 -20.82 21.48
C HIS A 48 -3.01 -21.91 22.50
N HIS A 49 -3.98 -22.37 23.31
CA HIS A 49 -3.85 -23.48 24.27
C HIS A 49 -2.62 -23.47 25.19
N HIS A 50 -2.05 -22.31 25.53
CA HIS A 50 -0.82 -22.20 26.33
C HIS A 50 0.38 -22.95 25.72
N ASN A 51 0.45 -23.01 24.39
CA ASN A 51 1.64 -23.49 23.72
C ASN A 51 2.83 -22.61 24.10
N LYS A 52 3.97 -23.22 24.43
CA LYS A 52 5.22 -22.49 24.72
C LYS A 52 5.93 -22.01 23.45
N ASN A 53 5.25 -22.05 22.30
CA ASN A 53 5.86 -21.71 21.03
C ASN A 53 5.69 -20.22 20.73
N ASP A 54 6.77 -19.48 20.96
CA ASP A 54 6.83 -18.03 20.80
C ASP A 54 7.06 -17.58 19.34
N THR A 55 6.99 -18.47 18.36
CA THR A 55 7.08 -18.08 16.94
C THR A 55 5.78 -17.51 16.40
N LEU A 56 5.81 -16.26 15.98
CA LEU A 56 4.76 -15.62 15.19
C LEU A 56 4.86 -16.14 13.75
N VAL A 57 3.73 -16.51 13.15
CA VAL A 57 3.65 -16.94 11.75
C VAL A 57 2.74 -15.96 11.01
N PHE A 58 3.16 -15.47 9.85
CA PHE A 58 2.39 -14.47 9.13
C PHE A 58 2.62 -14.53 7.62
N GLN A 59 1.66 -13.98 6.89
CA GLN A 59 1.72 -13.84 5.44
C GLN A 59 1.60 -12.37 5.05
N LEU A 60 2.64 -11.88 4.39
CA LEU A 60 2.70 -10.55 3.82
C LEU A 60 2.25 -10.61 2.35
N LYS A 61 1.27 -9.77 1.99
CA LYS A 61 0.84 -9.58 0.60
C LYS A 61 1.30 -8.21 0.11
N LEU A 62 2.09 -8.20 -0.96
CA LEU A 62 2.46 -6.97 -1.67
C LEU A 62 1.77 -6.94 -3.02
N GLN A 63 1.01 -5.89 -3.29
CA GLN A 63 0.25 -5.72 -4.51
C GLN A 63 0.84 -4.57 -5.35
N ASN A 64 1.24 -4.90 -6.58
CA ASN A 64 1.69 -3.92 -7.55
C ASN A 64 0.57 -3.59 -8.54
N ASP A 65 -0.14 -2.48 -8.30
CA ASP A 65 -1.22 -2.01 -9.17
C ASP A 65 -0.73 -1.26 -10.42
N ASN A 66 0.59 -1.13 -10.62
CA ASN A 66 1.11 -0.52 -11.83
C ASN A 66 0.93 -1.47 -13.01
N LYS A 67 0.29 -0.99 -14.08
CA LYS A 67 -0.02 -1.78 -15.27
C LYS A 67 1.21 -2.07 -16.14
N ASP A 68 2.19 -1.18 -16.09
CA ASP A 68 3.32 -1.08 -17.02
C ASP A 68 4.69 -1.13 -16.32
N LYS A 69 4.72 -1.10 -14.98
CA LYS A 69 5.96 -1.01 -14.20
C LYS A 69 6.11 -2.19 -13.25
N GLY A 70 7.26 -2.83 -13.30
CA GLY A 70 7.70 -3.76 -12.26
C GLY A 70 8.24 -3.01 -11.05
N VAL A 71 8.20 -3.64 -9.88
CA VAL A 71 8.74 -3.09 -8.63
C VAL A 71 9.86 -3.98 -8.14
N LYS A 72 11.04 -3.41 -7.94
CA LYS A 72 12.16 -4.06 -7.24
C LYS A 72 12.18 -3.55 -5.81
N TYR A 73 11.94 -4.44 -4.86
CA TYR A 73 12.08 -4.17 -3.44
C TYR A 73 13.53 -4.42 -3.03
N ASP A 74 14.10 -3.49 -2.26
CA ASP A 74 15.24 -3.81 -1.40
C ASP A 74 14.72 -4.64 -0.20
N THR A 75 15.58 -4.98 0.76
CA THR A 75 15.19 -5.71 1.97
C THR A 75 13.96 -5.07 2.63
N VAL A 76 12.94 -5.89 2.90
CA VAL A 76 11.73 -5.47 3.59
C VAL A 76 11.89 -5.80 5.07
N TYR A 77 11.88 -4.76 5.90
CA TYR A 77 11.94 -4.88 7.35
C TYR A 77 10.52 -4.81 7.91
N LEU A 78 10.17 -5.77 8.75
CA LEU A 78 8.92 -5.82 9.48
C LEU A 78 9.20 -5.86 10.97
N THR A 79 8.46 -5.06 11.71
CA THR A 79 8.54 -5.00 13.17
C THR A 79 7.15 -5.18 13.76
N PHE A 80 7.05 -6.11 14.69
CA PHE A 80 5.86 -6.40 15.45
C PHE A 80 6.02 -5.79 16.85
N GLY A 81 5.06 -4.98 17.26
CA GLY A 81 4.95 -4.41 18.59
C GLY A 81 3.69 -4.91 19.28
N LEU A 82 3.80 -5.26 20.56
CA LEU A 82 2.67 -5.61 21.40
C LEU A 82 2.17 -4.36 22.14
N PHE A 83 0.88 -4.06 22.06
CA PHE A 83 0.31 -3.00 22.88
C PHE A 83 0.26 -3.46 24.34
N LEU A 84 0.88 -2.68 25.23
CA LEU A 84 0.78 -2.85 26.68
C LEU A 84 -0.41 -2.07 27.23
N ASP A 85 -0.66 -0.91 26.63
CA ASP A 85 -1.77 0.00 26.90
C ASP A 85 -2.22 0.63 25.56
N ASN A 86 -3.24 1.49 25.57
CA ASN A 86 -3.75 2.15 24.35
C ASN A 86 -2.69 3.00 23.60
N THR A 87 -1.62 3.42 24.28
CA THR A 87 -0.59 4.31 23.74
C THR A 87 0.80 3.68 23.67
N THR A 88 1.08 2.69 24.52
CA THR A 88 2.43 2.15 24.69
C THR A 88 2.56 0.80 23.99
N THR A 89 3.56 0.70 23.11
CA THR A 89 3.92 -0.56 22.43
C THR A 89 5.28 -1.05 22.87
N ARG A 90 5.40 -2.35 23.15
CA ARG A 90 6.66 -3.05 23.39
C ARG A 90 7.10 -3.80 22.14
N PRO A 91 8.38 -3.75 21.73
CA PRO A 91 8.86 -4.58 20.62
C PRO A 91 8.64 -6.06 20.94
N LEU A 92 8.08 -6.80 19.99
CA LEU A 92 7.76 -8.21 20.12
C LEU A 92 8.65 -9.05 19.22
N ALA A 93 8.69 -8.78 17.91
CA ALA A 93 9.49 -9.56 16.97
C ALA A 93 9.87 -8.74 15.75
N ASN A 94 10.95 -9.16 15.09
CA ASN A 94 11.41 -8.55 13.85
C ASN A 94 11.53 -9.63 12.79
N ALA A 95 11.12 -9.31 11.57
CA ALA A 95 11.27 -10.17 10.41
C ALA A 95 11.86 -9.40 9.24
N THR A 96 12.57 -10.10 8.38
CA THR A 96 13.17 -9.53 7.18
C THR A 96 12.88 -10.41 5.98
N PHE A 97 12.51 -9.79 4.87
CA PHE A 97 12.47 -10.45 3.57
C PHE A 97 13.59 -9.93 2.68
N ASP A 98 14.30 -10.84 2.03
CA ASP A 98 15.33 -10.48 1.05
C ASP A 98 14.76 -9.67 -0.10
N ALA A 99 15.62 -8.87 -0.73
CA ALA A 99 15.27 -8.09 -1.91
C ALA A 99 14.70 -8.98 -3.02
N PHE A 100 13.59 -8.57 -3.61
CA PHE A 100 12.94 -9.33 -4.70
C PHE A 100 12.34 -8.41 -5.75
N TYR A 101 12.14 -8.97 -6.94
CA TYR A 101 11.46 -8.30 -8.04
C TYR A 101 10.02 -8.79 -8.16
N GLN A 102 9.10 -7.86 -8.37
CA GLN A 102 7.68 -8.10 -8.62
C GLN A 102 7.32 -7.54 -10.00
N GLY A 103 6.69 -8.38 -10.84
CA GLY A 103 6.20 -7.97 -12.15
C GLY A 103 5.09 -6.91 -12.09
N HIS A 104 4.78 -6.31 -13.23
CA HIS A 104 3.67 -5.36 -13.39
C HIS A 104 2.32 -6.06 -13.21
N GLY A 105 1.38 -5.43 -12.51
CA GLY A 105 0.05 -5.99 -12.22
C GLY A 105 0.06 -7.30 -11.43
N LYS A 106 1.19 -7.67 -10.79
CA LYS A 106 1.33 -8.91 -10.03
C LYS A 106 1.13 -8.68 -8.54
N THR A 107 0.80 -9.73 -7.83
CA THR A 107 0.76 -9.78 -6.36
C THR A 107 1.79 -10.79 -5.88
N ALA A 108 2.54 -10.42 -4.83
CA ALA A 108 3.52 -11.29 -4.19
C ALA A 108 3.01 -11.67 -2.80
N HIS A 109 2.95 -12.97 -2.52
CA HIS A 109 2.64 -13.50 -1.20
C HIS A 109 3.94 -14.04 -0.58
N LYS A 110 4.25 -13.60 0.64
CA LYS A 110 5.49 -13.93 1.34
C LYS A 110 5.16 -14.45 2.72
N TRP A 111 5.40 -15.74 2.93
CA TRP A 111 5.28 -16.40 4.22
C TRP A 111 6.57 -16.22 5.01
N ALA A 112 6.43 -15.92 6.30
CA ALA A 112 7.55 -15.90 7.23
C ALA A 112 7.09 -16.23 8.64
N SER A 113 8.08 -16.53 9.47
CA SER A 113 7.93 -16.61 10.91
C SER A 113 8.97 -15.75 11.61
N ALA A 114 8.64 -15.30 12.81
CA ALA A 114 9.54 -14.51 13.65
C ALA A 114 9.40 -14.93 15.11
N VAL A 115 10.52 -15.14 15.79
CA VAL A 115 10.52 -15.51 17.20
C VAL A 115 10.22 -14.26 18.03
N ALA A 116 9.20 -14.33 18.88
CA ALA A 116 8.90 -13.28 19.85
C ALA A 116 10.01 -13.19 20.91
N ARG A 117 10.37 -11.96 21.28
CA ARG A 117 11.40 -11.62 22.26
C ARG A 117 10.75 -10.92 23.45
N GLY A 118 11.42 -10.93 24.61
CA GLY A 118 10.95 -10.21 25.79
C GLY A 118 9.76 -10.86 26.50
N GLY A 119 9.73 -12.20 26.59
CA GLY A 119 8.71 -12.95 27.34
C GLY A 119 7.43 -13.27 26.56
N GLY A 120 7.49 -13.27 25.23
CA GLY A 120 6.38 -13.66 24.36
C GLY A 120 5.19 -12.71 24.40
N VAL A 121 4.05 -13.15 23.84
CA VAL A 121 2.77 -12.46 24.02
C VAL A 121 2.19 -12.88 25.36
N ASN A 122 2.52 -12.13 26.42
CA ASN A 122 1.97 -12.42 27.74
C ASN A 122 0.47 -12.13 27.74
N ARG A 123 -0.36 -13.09 28.16
CA ARG A 123 -1.84 -12.97 28.20
C ARG A 123 -2.34 -11.83 29.10
N THR A 124 -1.49 -11.29 29.98
CA THR A 124 -1.77 -10.11 30.79
C THR A 124 -1.50 -8.78 30.09
N ALA A 125 -0.91 -8.78 28.89
CA ALA A 125 -0.88 -7.58 28.04
C ALA A 125 -2.32 -7.15 27.74
N ALA A 126 -2.59 -5.83 27.68
CA ALA A 126 -3.92 -5.21 27.55
C ALA A 126 -4.88 -6.05 26.69
N THR A 127 -5.57 -6.96 27.37
CA THR A 127 -6.51 -7.88 26.75
C THR A 127 -7.85 -7.22 26.91
N THR A 128 -8.33 -6.61 25.84
CA THR A 128 -9.67 -6.05 25.80
C THR A 128 -10.58 -7.15 25.26
N ASN A 129 -11.53 -7.62 26.05
CA ASN A 129 -12.53 -8.60 25.62
C ASN A 129 -11.96 -9.92 25.03
N GLY A 130 -10.79 -10.37 25.50
CA GLY A 130 -10.16 -11.61 25.02
C GLY A 130 -9.40 -11.46 23.71
N THR A 131 -9.10 -10.23 23.28
CA THR A 131 -8.26 -9.95 22.11
C THR A 131 -7.05 -9.11 22.49
N VAL A 132 -5.98 -9.25 21.71
CA VAL A 132 -4.72 -8.53 21.86
C VAL A 132 -4.44 -7.77 20.57
N PHE A 133 -4.02 -6.52 20.71
CA PHE A 133 -3.61 -5.71 19.58
C PHE A 133 -2.11 -5.82 19.34
N LEU A 134 -1.73 -6.07 18.09
CA LEU A 134 -0.36 -6.08 17.61
C LEU A 134 -0.18 -4.95 16.60
N ARG A 135 0.78 -4.08 16.86
CA ARG A 135 1.25 -3.10 15.88
C ARG A 135 2.19 -3.78 14.90
N VAL A 136 1.92 -3.66 13.62
CA VAL A 136 2.80 -4.17 12.56
C VAL A 136 3.25 -2.97 11.74
N ASP A 137 4.54 -2.65 11.81
CA ASP A 137 5.16 -1.63 10.96
C ASP A 137 6.09 -2.30 9.95
N PHE A 138 6.16 -1.74 8.75
CA PHE A 138 7.07 -2.17 7.70
C PHE A 138 7.88 -0.99 7.17
N THR A 139 9.10 -1.27 6.72
CA THR A 139 9.96 -0.28 6.05
C THR A 139 10.76 -0.96 4.96
N THR A 140 10.78 -0.37 3.77
CA THR A 140 11.56 -0.84 2.63
C THR A 140 11.91 0.31 1.69
N ARG A 141 12.70 0.01 0.67
CA ARG A 141 12.99 0.91 -0.45
C ARG A 141 12.61 0.21 -1.74
N VAL A 142 12.01 0.94 -2.66
CA VAL A 142 11.54 0.41 -3.95
C VAL A 142 12.14 1.17 -5.11
N LYS A 143 12.43 0.44 -6.20
CA LYS A 143 12.71 1.00 -7.53
C LYS A 143 11.63 0.52 -8.49
N TYR A 144 11.21 1.39 -9.40
CA TYR A 144 10.27 1.02 -10.45
C TYR A 144 11.04 0.77 -11.74
N LYS A 145 10.77 -0.35 -12.41
CA LYS A 145 11.30 -0.62 -13.75
C LYS A 145 10.37 0.06 -14.77
N MET A 146 10.87 1.09 -15.44
CA MET A 146 10.15 1.82 -16.49
C MET A 146 10.41 1.18 -17.85
N LEU A 147 9.33 0.96 -18.62
CA LEU A 147 9.32 0.62 -20.05
C LEU A 147 10.49 -0.31 -20.47
N MET A 148 10.68 -1.42 -19.76
CA MET A 148 11.74 -2.43 -19.97
C MET A 148 13.21 -1.99 -19.82
N VAL A 149 13.55 -0.70 -19.92
CA VAL A 149 14.94 -0.25 -20.16
C VAL A 149 15.69 0.22 -18.91
N PHE A 150 15.04 0.89 -17.96
CA PHE A 150 15.76 1.46 -16.80
C PHE A 150 14.95 1.45 -15.51
N PHE A 151 15.67 1.58 -14.39
CA PHE A 151 15.08 1.71 -13.06
C PHE A 151 15.02 3.18 -12.64
N THR A 152 13.94 3.55 -11.96
CA THR A 152 13.82 4.86 -11.32
C THR A 152 14.71 4.97 -10.08
N LYS A 153 14.78 6.18 -9.52
CA LYS A 153 15.40 6.43 -8.22
C LYS A 153 14.74 5.56 -7.14
N ARG A 154 15.50 5.23 -6.09
CA ARG A 154 14.94 4.54 -4.92
C ARG A 154 13.98 5.46 -4.17
N TYR A 155 12.77 4.96 -3.92
CA TYR A 155 11.79 5.60 -3.06
C TYR A 155 11.67 4.83 -1.76
N ARG A 156 11.56 5.54 -0.63
CA ARG A 156 11.27 4.92 0.66
C ARG A 156 9.78 4.60 0.73
N LEU A 157 9.46 3.41 1.21
CA LEU A 157 8.10 2.97 1.49
C LEU A 157 8.06 2.46 2.92
N SER A 158 7.17 3.02 3.71
CA SER A 158 7.01 2.66 5.12
C SER A 158 5.55 2.81 5.48
N GLY A 159 5.11 2.02 6.44
CA GLY A 159 3.74 2.11 6.92
C GLY A 159 3.50 1.16 8.06
N GLY A 160 2.29 1.21 8.61
CA GLY A 160 1.91 0.31 9.68
C GLY A 160 0.41 0.17 9.84
N ALA A 161 0.00 -0.86 10.57
CA ALA A 161 -1.38 -1.09 10.98
C ALA A 161 -1.43 -1.77 12.33
N ASN A 162 -2.55 -1.63 13.02
CA ASN A 162 -2.86 -2.41 14.21
C ASN A 162 -3.66 -3.64 13.77
N VAL A 163 -3.27 -4.79 14.29
CA VAL A 163 -3.86 -6.09 13.96
C VAL A 163 -4.40 -6.68 15.25
N GLU A 164 -5.70 -6.94 15.26
CA GLU A 164 -6.36 -7.60 16.38
C GLU A 164 -6.21 -9.12 16.27
N VAL A 165 -5.77 -9.75 17.35
CA VAL A 165 -5.54 -11.19 17.46
C VAL A 165 -6.35 -11.76 18.61
N ASN A 166 -7.06 -12.86 18.36
CA ASN A 166 -7.84 -13.54 19.38
C ASN A 166 -6.94 -14.32 20.33
N VAL A 167 -7.17 -14.20 21.63
CA VAL A 167 -6.37 -14.88 22.64
C VAL A 167 -6.68 -16.38 22.72
N SER A 168 -7.88 -16.84 22.33
CA SER A 168 -8.25 -18.26 22.39
C SER A 168 -7.72 -19.07 21.20
N SER A 169 -7.85 -18.53 19.98
CA SER A 169 -7.32 -19.18 18.77
C SER A 169 -5.88 -18.80 18.46
N GLY A 170 -5.39 -17.63 18.87
CA GLY A 170 -4.11 -17.08 18.45
C GLY A 170 -4.11 -16.53 17.02
N GLU A 171 -5.26 -16.50 16.36
CA GLU A 171 -5.41 -16.03 14.98
C GLU A 171 -5.91 -14.59 14.93
N LYS A 172 -5.59 -13.93 13.82
CA LYS A 172 -6.16 -12.63 13.45
C LYS A 172 -7.69 -12.68 13.46
N VAL A 173 -8.34 -11.71 14.10
CA VAL A 173 -9.81 -11.68 14.23
C VAL A 173 -10.49 -11.35 12.90
N GLU A 174 -9.99 -10.35 12.19
CA GLU A 174 -10.59 -9.95 10.91
C GLU A 174 -10.29 -10.98 9.81
N PRO A 175 -11.29 -11.50 9.09
CA PRO A 175 -11.03 -12.40 7.95
C PRO A 175 -10.42 -11.67 6.76
N LYS A 176 -10.58 -10.35 6.68
CA LYS A 176 -10.08 -9.51 5.58
C LYS A 176 -8.60 -9.18 5.76
N GLU A 177 -7.90 -8.95 4.67
CA GLU A 177 -6.53 -8.44 4.69
C GLU A 177 -6.45 -7.01 5.24
N ILE A 178 -5.47 -6.76 6.10
CA ILE A 178 -5.28 -5.46 6.74
C ILE A 178 -4.20 -4.70 5.96
N ARG A 179 -4.56 -3.53 5.43
CA ARG A 179 -3.61 -2.70 4.68
C ARG A 179 -2.65 -1.98 5.63
N LEU A 180 -1.35 -2.14 5.39
CA LEU A 180 -0.32 -1.35 6.03
C LEU A 180 -0.23 0.01 5.32
N GLY A 181 -0.71 1.07 5.97
CA GLY A 181 -0.82 2.42 5.40
C GLY A 181 0.35 3.32 5.76
N ASP A 182 0.53 4.42 5.01
CA ASP A 182 1.62 5.39 5.21
C ASP A 182 1.57 6.10 6.60
N VAL A 183 0.40 6.07 7.28
CA VAL A 183 0.20 6.61 8.63
C VAL A 183 -0.24 5.48 9.56
N PRO A 184 0.43 5.27 10.71
CA PRO A 184 0.02 4.24 11.65
C PRO A 184 -1.35 4.58 12.23
N PRO A 185 -2.35 3.68 12.14
CA PRO A 185 -3.63 3.89 12.79
C PRO A 185 -3.39 3.96 14.30
N ARG A 186 -3.93 4.99 14.95
CA ARG A 186 -4.00 5.02 16.43
C ARG A 186 -5.16 4.14 16.85
N LEU A 187 -5.04 3.44 17.98
CA LEU A 187 -6.19 2.85 18.64
C LEU A 187 -7.08 4.02 19.10
N VAL A 188 -8.02 4.41 18.24
CA VAL A 188 -9.06 5.38 18.59
C VAL A 188 -10.10 4.60 19.36
N SER A 189 -10.30 4.96 20.64
CA SER A 189 -11.41 4.48 21.45
C SER A 189 -12.69 4.65 20.64
N GLU A 190 -13.45 3.56 20.53
CA GLU A 190 -14.63 3.43 19.69
C GLU A 190 -15.55 4.66 19.76
N ALA A 191 -15.54 5.41 18.67
CA ALA A 191 -16.61 6.31 18.28
C ALA A 191 -16.74 6.13 16.77
N THR A 192 -17.90 5.62 16.35
CA THR A 192 -18.29 5.35 14.97
C THR A 192 -17.83 6.46 14.03
N GLY A 193 -16.80 6.14 13.23
CA GLY A 193 -16.24 7.03 12.23
C GLY A 193 -17.20 7.21 11.08
N VAL A 194 -17.97 8.30 11.11
CA VAL A 194 -18.59 8.92 9.95
C VAL A 194 -17.50 9.18 8.90
N GLN A 195 -17.55 8.50 7.75
CA GLN A 195 -16.91 8.96 6.51
C GLN A 195 -17.31 8.02 5.37
N GLY A 196 -17.68 8.48 4.19
CA GLY A 196 -17.73 9.84 3.67
C GLY A 196 -18.09 9.70 2.20
N ARG A 197 -19.15 10.40 1.76
CA ARG A 197 -19.45 10.49 0.32
C ARG A 197 -18.30 11.22 -0.33
N SER A 198 -17.50 10.52 -1.11
CA SER A 198 -16.58 11.12 -2.05
C SER A 198 -17.41 11.84 -3.11
N ALA A 199 -17.62 13.15 -2.93
CA ALA A 199 -18.07 14.01 -4.00
C ALA A 199 -16.98 14.03 -5.07
N ALA A 200 -17.26 13.40 -6.20
CA ALA A 200 -16.45 13.57 -7.40
C ALA A 200 -16.61 15.02 -7.86
N PHE A 201 -15.61 15.87 -7.58
CA PHE A 201 -15.44 17.11 -8.32
C PHE A 201 -15.03 16.74 -9.74
N LEU A 202 -16.02 16.60 -10.62
CA LEU A 202 -15.83 16.59 -12.06
C LEU A 202 -15.17 17.92 -12.42
N GLY A 203 -13.87 17.88 -12.70
CA GLY A 203 -13.11 19.05 -13.11
C GLY A 203 -13.65 19.59 -14.42
N LEU A 204 -14.40 20.68 -14.32
CA LEU A 204 -14.80 21.54 -15.43
C LEU A 204 -13.55 22.33 -15.87
N PHE A 205 -12.71 21.72 -16.71
CA PHE A 205 -11.57 22.37 -17.36
C PHE A 205 -11.67 22.22 -18.88
N VAL A 206 -12.80 22.64 -19.45
CA VAL A 206 -12.93 22.88 -20.89
C VAL A 206 -13.82 24.11 -21.14
N THR A 207 -13.48 25.26 -20.55
CA THR A 207 -14.01 26.56 -21.00
C THR A 207 -13.00 27.66 -20.63
N GLY A 208 -12.04 27.90 -21.52
CA GLY A 208 -11.09 29.01 -21.33
C GLY A 208 -10.20 29.32 -22.53
N TRP A 209 -10.33 28.59 -23.65
CA TRP A 209 -9.50 28.77 -24.85
C TRP A 209 -10.32 29.08 -26.11
N PHE A 210 -11.51 29.66 -25.97
CA PHE A 210 -12.35 30.04 -27.12
C PHE A 210 -12.83 31.51 -27.13
N LEU A 211 -12.26 32.39 -26.31
CA LEU A 211 -12.74 33.78 -26.21
C LEU A 211 -11.70 34.88 -26.48
N THR A 212 -10.60 34.59 -27.18
CA THR A 212 -9.66 35.61 -27.66
C THR A 212 -9.34 35.51 -29.15
N ALA A 213 -10.27 34.96 -29.95
CA ALA A 213 -10.13 34.89 -31.42
C ALA A 213 -11.27 35.60 -32.18
N PHE A 214 -11.89 36.61 -31.57
CA PHE A 214 -12.73 37.59 -32.27
C PHE A 214 -12.65 38.95 -31.57
N THR A 215 -11.58 39.69 -31.88
CA THR A 215 -11.57 41.14 -32.12
C THR A 215 -10.38 41.44 -33.01
#